data_AF-A0A5R2NCG7-F1
#
_entry.id   AF-A0A5R2NCG7-F1
#
_cell.length_a   1.000
_cell.length_b   1.000
_cell.length_c   1.000
_cell.angle_alpha   90.00
_cell.angle_beta   90.00
_cell.angle_gamma   90.00
#
_symmetry.space_group_name_H-M   'P 1'
#
loop_
_entity.id
_entity.type
_entity.pdbx_description
1 polymer ?
#
loop_
_entity_poly.entity_id
_entity_poly.type
_entity_poly.pdbx_seq_one_letter_code
_entity_poly.pdbx_strand_id
1 'polypeptide(L)'
;MDGKTVYSVDSRAVIELDLADLLVDGELPIFREVEDKGLLSLRFQRRKAIIAAGGFIGLIPLTSTVTIEVNPKLPVRNLARGLDVARTSLTPLASADRLYLTNAGPT
;
A
#
# COMPACT_ATOMS: atom_id res chain seq x y z
N MET A 1 15.81 19.61 -0.05
CA MET A 1 15.35 18.71 1.02
C MET A 1 14.10 18.04 0.50
N ASP A 2 14.28 16.87 -0.11
CA ASP A 2 13.24 16.21 -0.92
C ASP A 2 12.40 15.32 0.02
N GLY A 3 11.51 15.97 0.78
CA GLY A 3 10.71 15.34 1.82
C GLY A 3 9.59 14.51 1.22
N LYS A 4 9.86 13.25 0.88
CA LYS A 4 8.82 12.29 0.50
C LYS A 4 8.03 11.91 1.76
N THR A 5 6.77 12.31 1.81
CA THR A 5 5.84 11.93 2.88
C THR A 5 5.29 10.55 2.61
N VAL A 6 5.40 9.67 3.60
CA VAL A 6 4.88 8.29 3.52
C VAL A 6 3.68 8.17 4.45
N TYR A 7 2.56 7.72 3.89
CA TYR A 7 1.37 7.38 4.66
C TYR A 7 1.15 5.87 4.64
N SER A 8 0.93 5.28 5.82
CA SER A 8 0.77 3.84 5.98
C SER A 8 -0.69 3.46 6.12
N VAL A 9 -1.13 2.40 5.44
CA VAL A 9 -2.52 1.92 5.44
C VAL A 9 -2.56 0.39 5.29
N ASP A 10 -3.52 -0.27 5.92
CA ASP A 10 -3.70 -1.71 5.71
C ASP A 10 -4.33 -1.99 4.33
N SER A 11 -3.99 -3.12 3.72
CA SER A 11 -4.62 -3.58 2.48
C SER A 11 -6.13 -3.64 2.62
N ARG A 12 -6.86 -3.19 1.59
CA ARG A 12 -8.33 -3.09 1.60
C ARG A 12 -8.88 -2.17 2.70
N ALA A 13 -8.05 -1.35 3.34
CA ALA A 13 -8.49 -0.28 4.22
C ALA A 13 -8.44 1.08 3.49
N VAL A 14 -8.89 2.11 4.18
CA VAL A 14 -9.02 3.47 3.67
C VAL A 14 -8.22 4.40 4.56
N ILE A 15 -7.55 5.37 3.94
CA ILE A 15 -6.92 6.50 4.63
C ILE A 15 -7.51 7.80 4.09
N GLU A 16 -7.70 8.77 4.99
CA GLU A 16 -8.17 10.11 4.65
C GLU A 16 -7.03 11.10 4.85
N LEU A 17 -6.69 11.83 3.79
CA LEU A 17 -5.64 12.86 3.78
C LEU A 17 -6.25 14.22 3.48
N ASP A 18 -5.64 15.30 3.96
CA ASP A 18 -6.04 16.62 3.48
C ASP A 18 -5.63 16.78 2.02
N LEU A 19 -6.53 17.33 1.20
CA LEU A 19 -6.23 17.57 -0.20
C LEU A 19 -5.04 18.54 -0.35
N ALA A 20 -4.90 19.48 0.59
CA ALA A 20 -3.78 20.41 0.61
C ALA A 20 -2.41 19.72 0.71
N ASP A 21 -2.32 18.56 1.37
CA ASP A 21 -1.07 17.82 1.55
C ASP A 21 -0.64 17.06 0.28
N LEU A 22 -1.58 16.88 -0.65
CA LEU A 22 -1.38 16.14 -1.90
C LEU A 22 -1.14 17.06 -3.10
N LEU A 23 -1.59 18.30 -3.01
CA LEU A 23 -1.46 19.29 -4.07
C LEU A 23 -0.02 19.79 -4.18
N VAL A 24 0.49 19.88 -5.39
CA VAL A 24 1.76 20.53 -5.73
C VAL A 24 1.44 21.62 -6.74
N ASP A 25 1.74 22.87 -6.41
CA ASP A 25 1.46 24.05 -7.25
C ASP A 25 -0.01 24.17 -7.72
N GLY A 26 -0.94 23.68 -6.90
CA GLY A 26 -2.38 23.69 -7.21
C GLY A 26 -2.85 22.55 -8.10
N GLU A 27 -1.94 21.68 -8.54
CA GLU A 27 -2.25 20.47 -9.30
C GLU A 27 -2.15 19.23 -8.41
N LEU A 28 -2.84 18.17 -8.81
CA LEU A 28 -2.74 16.86 -8.19
C LEU A 28 -2.02 15.91 -9.16
N PRO A 29 -0.67 15.88 -9.16
CA PRO A 29 0.11 15.14 -10.14
C PRO A 29 0.18 13.65 -9.78
N ILE A 30 -0.95 12.95 -9.95
CA ILE A 30 -1.01 11.50 -9.74
C ILE A 30 -0.23 10.80 -10.87
N PHE A 31 0.61 9.84 -10.51
CA PHE A 31 1.24 8.99 -11.53
C PHE A 31 0.20 8.11 -12.21
N ARG A 32 0.08 8.22 -13.55
CA ARG A 32 -0.86 7.44 -14.37
C ARG A 32 -0.79 5.94 -14.12
N GLU A 33 0.40 5.42 -13.85
CA GLU A 33 0.61 3.99 -13.57
C GLU A 33 -0.17 3.50 -12.34
N VAL A 34 -0.45 4.38 -11.37
CA VAL A 34 -1.27 4.08 -10.20
C VAL A 34 -2.74 3.98 -10.57
N GLU A 35 -3.21 4.89 -11.43
CA GLU A 35 -4.59 4.94 -11.93
C GLU A 35 -4.87 3.74 -12.85
N ASP A 36 -4.02 3.52 -13.85
CA ASP A 36 -4.19 2.50 -14.88
C ASP A 36 -4.18 1.08 -14.31
N LYS A 37 -3.36 0.84 -13.28
CA LYS A 37 -3.23 -0.48 -12.64
C LYS A 37 -4.25 -0.71 -11.53
N GLY A 38 -5.07 0.30 -11.19
CA GLY A 38 -6.06 0.20 -10.12
C GLY A 38 -5.45 -0.14 -8.75
N LEU A 39 -4.22 0.32 -8.49
CA LEU A 39 -3.48 -0.02 -7.25
C LEU A 39 -4.10 0.67 -6.03
N LEU A 40 -4.59 1.89 -6.24
CA LEU A 40 -5.30 2.72 -5.28
C LEU A 40 -6.59 3.23 -5.94
N SER A 41 -7.65 3.34 -5.15
CA SER A 41 -8.86 4.04 -5.56
C SER A 41 -8.92 5.38 -4.84
N LEU A 42 -8.95 6.47 -5.60
CA LEU A 42 -9.05 7.82 -5.06
C LEU A 42 -10.49 8.35 -5.19
N ARG A 43 -11.00 8.91 -4.09
CA ARG A 43 -12.24 9.69 -4.08
C ARG A 43 -11.99 11.00 -3.37
N PHE A 44 -12.55 12.08 -3.90
CA PHE A 44 -12.44 13.40 -3.30
C PHE A 44 -13.76 13.77 -2.66
N GLN A 45 -13.74 14.13 -1.39
CA GLN A 45 -14.90 14.60 -0.67
C GLN A 45 -14.54 15.86 0.10
N ARG A 46 -15.13 16.99 -0.30
CA ARG A 46 -14.84 18.31 0.26
C ARG A 46 -13.35 18.63 0.19
N ARG A 47 -12.67 18.73 1.34
CA ARG A 47 -11.24 19.03 1.48
C ARG A 47 -10.39 17.78 1.75
N LYS A 48 -10.96 16.59 1.59
CA LYS A 48 -10.28 15.33 1.87
C LYS A 48 -10.13 14.48 0.62
N ALA A 49 -8.96 13.87 0.50
CA ALA A 49 -8.71 12.76 -0.40
C ALA A 49 -8.88 11.46 0.37
N ILE A 50 -9.84 10.65 -0.06
CA ILE A 50 -10.14 9.33 0.47
C ILE A 50 -9.43 8.33 -0.43
N ILE A 51 -8.40 7.68 0.09
CA ILE A 51 -7.57 6.74 -0.65
C ILE A 51 -7.85 5.34 -0.11
N ALA A 52 -8.40 4.48 -0.96
CA ALA A 52 -8.64 3.08 -0.64
C ALA A 52 -7.50 2.21 -1.21
N ALA A 53 -6.87 1.42 -0.34
CA ALA A 53 -5.82 0.51 -0.72
C ALA A 53 -6.38 -0.75 -1.37
N GLY A 54 -5.77 -1.17 -2.48
CA GLY A 54 -6.09 -2.44 -3.14
C GLY A 54 -5.51 -3.67 -2.43
N GLY A 55 -5.45 -4.77 -3.17
CA GLY A 55 -4.80 -6.01 -2.72
C GLY A 55 -3.27 -6.02 -2.87
N PHE A 56 -2.68 -4.98 -3.47
CA PHE A 56 -1.24 -4.84 -3.62
C PHE A 56 -0.61 -4.44 -2.29
N ILE A 57 0.44 -5.14 -1.86
CA ILE A 57 1.18 -4.85 -0.63
C ILE A 57 2.54 -4.27 -1.02
N GLY A 58 2.96 -3.20 -0.34
CA GLY A 58 4.22 -2.51 -0.61
C GLY A 58 4.03 -1.00 -0.81
N LEU A 59 5.09 -0.34 -1.30
CA LEU A 59 5.10 1.09 -1.53
C LEU A 59 4.47 1.42 -2.89
N ILE A 60 3.48 2.31 -2.88
CA ILE A 60 2.82 2.84 -4.08
C ILE A 60 3.07 4.34 -4.11
N PRO A 61 3.95 4.84 -4.99
CA PRO A 61 4.18 6.27 -5.11
C PRO A 61 2.94 6.91 -5.75
N LEU A 62 2.25 7.79 -5.02
CA LEU A 62 1.04 8.44 -5.52
C LEU A 62 1.38 9.68 -6.34
N THR A 63 2.29 10.51 -5.82
CA THR A 63 2.84 11.70 -6.48
C THR A 63 4.36 11.71 -6.31
N SER A 64 5.05 12.75 -6.82
CA SER A 64 6.49 12.95 -6.58
C SER A 64 6.86 13.10 -5.11
N THR A 65 5.93 13.57 -4.28
CA THR A 65 6.14 13.90 -2.85
C THR A 65 5.39 12.97 -1.89
N VAL A 66 4.40 12.21 -2.36
CA VAL A 66 3.55 11.36 -1.51
C VAL A 66 3.63 9.91 -1.92
N THR A 67 3.89 9.03 -0.95
CA THR A 67 3.90 7.57 -1.12
C THR A 67 2.94 6.93 -0.14
N ILE A 68 2.18 5.92 -0.60
CA ILE A 68 1.31 5.11 0.23
C ILE A 68 2.00 3.76 0.48
N GLU A 69 2.26 3.44 1.74
CA GLU A 69 2.70 2.11 2.16
C GLU A 69 1.47 1.26 2.49
N VAL A 70 1.26 0.19 1.72
CA VAL A 70 0.17 -0.76 1.96
C VAL A 70 0.68 -1.96 2.73
N ASN A 71 0.18 -2.13 3.96
CA ASN A 71 0.53 -3.24 4.84
C ASN A 71 -0.39 -4.44 4.66
N PRO A 72 0.11 -5.67 4.84
CA PRO A 72 -0.75 -6.84 4.90
C PRO A 72 -1.52 -6.85 6.22
N LYS A 73 -2.83 -7.17 6.19
CA LYS A 73 -3.65 -7.33 7.41
C LYS A 73 -3.15 -8.43 8.35
N LEU A 74 -2.40 -9.40 7.81
CA LEU A 74 -1.76 -10.45 8.58
C LEU A 74 -0.23 -10.30 8.44
N PRO A 75 0.50 -10.05 9.53
CA PRO A 75 1.96 -10.13 9.51
C PRO A 75 2.40 -11.53 9.05
N VAL A 76 3.42 -11.63 8.21
CA VAL A 76 3.95 -12.93 7.71
C VAL A 76 4.39 -13.84 8.87
N ARG A 77 4.88 -13.26 9.97
CA ARG A 77 5.20 -13.98 11.21
C ARG A 77 3.95 -14.61 11.88
N ASN A 78 2.80 -13.95 11.79
CA ASN A 78 1.54 -14.49 12.30
C ASN A 78 0.95 -15.53 11.34
N LEU A 79 1.23 -15.44 10.04
CA LEU A 79 0.91 -16.51 9.10
C LEU A 79 1.69 -17.76 9.47
N ALA A 80 3.02 -17.70 9.58
CA ALA A 80 3.85 -18.84 10.01
C ALA A 80 3.36 -19.46 11.34
N ARG A 81 3.03 -18.62 12.33
CA ARG A 81 2.44 -19.07 13.59
C ARG A 81 1.04 -19.70 13.42
N GLY A 82 0.18 -19.11 12.60
CA GLY A 82 -1.15 -19.65 12.32
C GLY A 82 -1.09 -21.01 11.63
N LEU A 83 -0.09 -21.20 10.76
CA LEU A 83 0.19 -22.46 10.07
C LEU A 83 0.68 -23.54 11.03
N ASP A 84 1.60 -23.18 11.93
CA ASP A 84 2.12 -24.07 12.96
C ASP A 84 1.02 -24.55 13.92
N VAL A 85 0.11 -23.65 14.31
CA VAL A 85 -1.06 -23.97 15.16
C VAL A 85 -2.09 -24.83 14.41
N ALA A 86 -2.28 -24.63 13.10
CA ALA A 86 -3.28 -25.34 12.30
C ALA A 86 -2.90 -26.79 11.94
N ARG A 87 -1.67 -27.24 12.23
CA ARG A 87 -1.14 -28.61 11.99
C ARG A 87 -1.49 -29.21 10.61
N THR A 88 -1.63 -28.36 9.61
CA THR A 88 -2.02 -28.76 8.25
C THR A 88 -0.85 -28.54 7.32
N SER A 89 -0.47 -29.58 6.57
CA SER A 89 0.51 -29.46 5.49
C SER A 89 -0.06 -28.53 4.42
N LEU A 90 0.57 -27.39 4.23
CA LEU A 90 0.22 -26.48 3.15
C LEU A 90 0.68 -27.08 1.82
N THR A 91 -0.22 -27.15 0.86
CA THR A 91 0.14 -27.29 -0.54
C THR A 91 0.31 -25.87 -1.08
N PRO A 92 1.54 -25.40 -1.36
CA PRO A 92 1.70 -24.11 -2.01
C PRO A 92 1.00 -24.17 -3.36
N LEU A 93 0.08 -23.23 -3.59
CA LEU A 93 -0.41 -22.99 -4.94
C LEU A 93 0.77 -22.35 -5.69
N ALA A 94 1.34 -23.06 -6.66
CA ALA A 94 2.49 -22.61 -7.45
C ALA A 94 2.28 -21.22 -8.11
N SER A 95 1.03 -20.74 -8.18
CA SER A 95 0.61 -19.45 -8.70
C SER A 95 0.44 -18.34 -7.65
N ALA A 96 0.61 -18.64 -6.35
CA ALA A 96 0.43 -17.71 -5.23
C ALA A 96 1.74 -17.22 -4.60
N ASP A 97 2.90 -17.69 -5.09
CA ASP A 97 4.22 -17.20 -4.69
C ASP A 97 4.50 -15.84 -5.34
N ARG A 98 3.78 -14.80 -4.92
CA ARG A 98 4.26 -13.44 -5.11
C ARG A 98 5.23 -13.13 -3.98
N LEU A 99 6.53 -13.20 -4.27
CA LEU A 99 7.55 -12.60 -3.43
C LEU A 99 7.20 -11.12 -3.25
N TYR A 100 6.69 -10.76 -2.08
CA TYR A 100 6.67 -9.36 -1.67
C TYR A 100 8.13 -8.92 -1.54
N LEU A 101 8.47 -7.74 -2.07
CA LEU A 101 9.78 -7.12 -1.84
C LEU A 101 9.96 -6.98 -0.32
N THR A 102 10.66 -7.95 0.26
CA THR A 102 11.21 -7.82 1.59
C THR A 102 12.38 -6.88 1.42
N ASN A 103 12.25 -5.66 1.95
CA ASN A 103 13.42 -4.81 2.19
C ASN A 103 14.28 -5.53 3.23
N ALA A 104 15.17 -6.40 2.77
CA ALA A 104 16.35 -6.79 3.52
C ALA A 104 17.27 -5.56 3.56
N GLY A 105 17.12 -4.73 4.59
CA GLY A 105 18.22 -3.86 5.01
C GLY A 105 19.37 -4.73 5.51
N PRO A 106 20.63 -4.38 5.25
CA PRO A 106 21.77 -5.17 5.68
C PRO A 106 21.91 -5.11 7.21
N THR A 107 22.15 -6.25 7.84
CA THR A 107 22.80 -6.31 9.17
C THR A 107 23.72 -7.51 9.20
#